data_AF-W1F0R7-F1
#
_entry.id   AF-W1F0R7-F1
#
_cell.length_a   1.000
_cell.length_b   1.000
_cell.length_c   1.000
_cell.angle_alpha   90.00
_cell.angle_beta   90.00
_cell.angle_gamma   90.00
#
_symmetry.space_group_name_H-M   'P 1'
#
loop_
_entity.id
_entity.type
_entity.pdbx_description
1 polymer ?
#
loop_
_entity_poly.entity_id
_entity_poly.type
_entity_poly.pdbx_seq_one_letter_code
_entity_poly.pdbx_strand_id
1 'polypeptide(L)'
;MGDLLIHEGSAKDAQKFAAKVFHADKTYFVLNGTSAANKVVTNALLTRGDLVLFDRNNHKSNHHGALIQAGATPVYLEASRNPFGFIGGIDAHCFNEEYLRQQIRDVAPEKADLPRPFRLAIIQLGTYDGTVYNARQVIDTVGHLCDYILFDSAWVGYEQFIPMMADSSPLLLELNENDPGIFVTQSVHKQQAGFSQTSQIHKKDNHIRGQARFCPHKRLNNAFMLHASTSPFYPLFAALDVNAKIHEGESGRRLWAECVELGIESRKAILARCKLFRPFIPPVVDGKLWQDYPTSVLASDRRFSVLSRGRSGTALKDMPRISILLIRASCYSLHQVSMPKLANIATLAFRRRFWRTICVRTALCRRSAISTPFCSY
;
A
#
# COMPACT_ATOMS: atom_id res chain seq x y z
N MET A 1 0.05 -22.11 16.84
CA MET A 1 0.24 -21.00 15.88
C MET A 1 -0.63 -21.13 14.64
N GLY A 2 -1.12 -22.34 14.29
CA GLY A 2 -1.90 -22.55 13.07
C GLY A 2 -1.02 -22.75 11.85
N ASP A 3 -1.56 -22.53 10.67
CA ASP A 3 -0.84 -22.66 9.40
C ASP A 3 -0.95 -21.34 8.62
N LEU A 4 0.20 -20.76 8.26
CA LEU A 4 0.29 -19.45 7.61
C LEU A 4 -0.02 -19.51 6.10
N LEU A 5 0.16 -20.69 5.49
CA LEU A 5 0.09 -20.95 4.05
C LEU A 5 -1.33 -21.32 3.61
N ILE A 6 -2.03 -22.13 4.40
CA ILE A 6 -3.45 -22.45 4.18
C ILE A 6 -4.38 -21.63 5.08
N HIS A 7 -3.81 -20.74 5.90
CA HIS A 7 -4.51 -19.77 6.74
C HIS A 7 -5.47 -20.41 7.75
N GLU A 8 -4.90 -21.15 8.69
CA GLU A 8 -5.62 -21.82 9.78
C GLU A 8 -5.12 -21.36 11.17
N GLY A 9 -5.94 -21.60 12.19
CA GLY A 9 -5.64 -21.22 13.57
C GLY A 9 -5.33 -19.72 13.72
N SER A 10 -4.35 -19.41 14.58
CA SER A 10 -4.01 -18.02 14.94
C SER A 10 -3.59 -17.16 13.74
N ALA A 11 -2.98 -17.75 12.71
CA ALA A 11 -2.62 -17.03 11.50
C ALA A 11 -3.85 -16.49 10.75
N LYS A 12 -4.91 -17.30 10.67
CA LYS A 12 -6.20 -16.90 10.09
C LYS A 12 -6.85 -15.79 10.89
N ASP A 13 -6.79 -15.89 12.21
CA ASP A 13 -7.44 -14.92 13.10
C ASP A 13 -6.77 -13.55 13.01
N ALA A 14 -5.44 -13.49 12.98
CA ALA A 14 -4.67 -12.26 12.74
C ALA A 14 -5.01 -11.61 11.39
N GLN A 15 -5.09 -12.42 10.33
CA GLN A 15 -5.46 -11.93 8.99
C GLN A 15 -6.91 -11.43 8.92
N LYS A 16 -7.86 -12.11 9.59
CA LYS A 16 -9.24 -11.64 9.73
C LYS A 16 -9.33 -10.34 10.52
N PHE A 17 -8.55 -10.22 11.59
CA PHE A 17 -8.47 -9.00 12.38
C PHE A 17 -7.96 -7.84 11.53
N ALA A 18 -6.86 -8.04 10.79
CA ALA A 18 -6.37 -7.03 9.84
C ALA A 18 -7.41 -6.69 8.76
N ALA A 19 -8.14 -7.67 8.21
CA ALA A 19 -9.22 -7.40 7.25
C ALA A 19 -10.30 -6.47 7.82
N LYS A 20 -10.68 -6.66 9.09
CA LYS A 20 -11.61 -5.76 9.78
C LYS A 20 -11.05 -4.35 9.95
N VAL A 21 -9.79 -4.22 10.40
CA VAL A 21 -9.14 -2.90 10.61
C VAL A 21 -8.99 -2.13 9.29
N PHE A 22 -8.69 -2.82 8.20
CA PHE A 22 -8.48 -2.23 6.87
C PHE A 22 -9.73 -2.27 5.96
N HIS A 23 -10.93 -2.56 6.49
CA HIS A 23 -12.18 -2.60 5.72
C HIS A 23 -12.13 -3.47 4.44
N ALA A 24 -11.41 -4.59 4.50
CA ALA A 24 -11.27 -5.55 3.42
C ALA A 24 -12.09 -6.82 3.69
N ASP A 25 -12.48 -7.55 2.65
CA ASP A 25 -13.14 -8.85 2.81
C ASP A 25 -12.16 -9.92 3.29
N LYS A 26 -10.93 -9.85 2.80
CA LYS A 26 -9.81 -10.70 3.24
C LYS A 26 -8.50 -9.93 3.21
N THR A 27 -7.61 -10.28 4.14
CA THR A 27 -6.22 -9.82 4.15
C THR A 27 -5.28 -11.01 4.10
N TYR A 28 -4.21 -10.92 3.33
CA TYR A 28 -3.13 -11.90 3.28
C TYR A 28 -1.83 -11.25 3.74
N PHE A 29 -1.16 -11.87 4.70
CA PHE A 29 0.15 -11.42 5.17
C PHE A 29 1.25 -11.98 4.28
N VAL A 30 2.08 -11.10 3.72
CA VAL A 30 3.15 -11.43 2.78
C VAL A 30 4.48 -11.03 3.39
N LEU A 31 5.38 -12.00 3.56
CA LEU A 31 6.64 -11.83 4.29
C LEU A 31 7.85 -11.53 3.40
N ASN A 32 7.65 -11.41 2.09
CA ASN A 32 8.70 -11.19 1.08
C ASN A 32 8.53 -9.84 0.36
N GLY A 33 7.88 -8.88 1.04
CA GLY A 33 7.61 -7.53 0.58
C GLY A 33 6.50 -7.42 -0.46
N THR A 34 6.06 -6.19 -0.73
CA THR A 34 5.03 -5.92 -1.74
C THR A 34 5.44 -6.36 -3.14
N SER A 35 6.75 -6.52 -3.38
CA SER A 35 7.27 -7.14 -4.59
C SER A 35 6.73 -8.56 -4.83
N ALA A 36 6.55 -9.35 -3.78
CA ALA A 36 5.89 -10.66 -3.86
C ALA A 36 4.38 -10.50 -3.89
N ALA A 37 3.82 -9.62 -3.06
CA ALA A 37 2.38 -9.37 -2.99
C ALA A 37 1.75 -9.01 -4.34
N ASN A 38 2.41 -8.13 -5.11
CA ASN A 38 1.98 -7.77 -6.45
C ASN A 38 1.95 -8.98 -7.39
N LYS A 39 2.99 -9.83 -7.36
CA LYS A 39 3.06 -11.03 -8.21
C LYS A 39 2.01 -12.06 -7.83
N VAL A 40 1.65 -12.16 -6.55
CA VAL A 40 0.51 -12.99 -6.11
C VAL A 40 -0.78 -12.51 -6.77
N VAL A 41 -1.06 -11.20 -6.72
CA VAL A 41 -2.28 -10.63 -7.33
C VAL A 41 -2.26 -10.81 -8.85
N THR A 42 -1.18 -10.45 -9.52
CA THR A 42 -1.08 -10.56 -10.99
C THR A 42 -1.21 -12.00 -11.45
N ASN A 43 -0.49 -12.95 -10.82
CA ASN A 43 -0.53 -14.36 -11.24
C ASN A 43 -1.84 -15.06 -10.84
N ALA A 44 -2.64 -14.49 -9.93
CA ALA A 44 -3.98 -14.98 -9.62
C ALA A 44 -5.03 -14.52 -10.63
N LEU A 45 -4.82 -13.37 -11.27
CA LEU A 45 -5.83 -12.71 -12.11
C LEU A 45 -5.55 -12.80 -13.61
N LEU A 46 -4.28 -12.71 -14.00
CA LEU A 46 -3.85 -12.57 -15.38
C LEU A 46 -3.34 -13.89 -15.94
N THR A 47 -3.60 -14.07 -17.23
CA THR A 47 -3.11 -15.14 -18.08
C THR A 47 -2.57 -14.55 -19.39
N ARG A 48 -1.89 -15.37 -20.18
CA ARG A 48 -1.26 -14.90 -21.43
C ARG A 48 -2.31 -14.32 -22.37
N GLY A 49 -2.05 -13.11 -22.85
CA GLY A 49 -2.92 -12.39 -23.77
C GLY A 49 -4.03 -11.58 -23.10
N ASP A 50 -4.25 -11.69 -21.78
CA ASP A 50 -5.14 -10.78 -21.07
C ASP A 50 -4.65 -9.33 -21.21
N LEU A 51 -5.56 -8.38 -21.35
CA LEU A 51 -5.20 -6.96 -21.33
C LEU A 51 -5.06 -6.48 -19.90
N VAL A 52 -3.97 -5.74 -19.64
CA VAL A 52 -3.73 -5.06 -18.37
C VAL A 52 -3.60 -3.56 -18.60
N LEU A 53 -4.47 -2.77 -17.95
CA LEU A 53 -4.38 -1.31 -17.97
C LEU A 53 -3.26 -0.89 -17.01
N PHE A 54 -2.19 -0.30 -17.52
CA PHE A 54 -0.90 -0.31 -16.85
C PHE A 54 -0.34 1.10 -16.64
N ASP A 55 -0.43 1.61 -15.41
CA ASP A 55 0.23 2.85 -15.01
C ASP A 55 1.74 2.80 -15.33
N ARG A 56 2.26 3.78 -16.07
CA ARG A 56 3.68 3.82 -16.46
C ARG A 56 4.62 4.04 -15.26
N ASN A 57 4.10 4.51 -14.12
CA ASN A 57 4.84 4.64 -12.87
C ASN A 57 4.98 3.32 -12.09
N ASN A 58 4.37 2.23 -12.56
CA ASN A 58 4.34 0.97 -11.85
C ASN A 58 5.74 0.46 -11.47
N HIS A 59 5.85 -0.07 -10.25
CA HIS A 59 7.09 -0.64 -9.76
C HIS A 59 7.48 -1.90 -10.55
N LYS A 60 8.78 -2.23 -10.64
CA LYS A 60 9.31 -3.40 -11.36
C LYS A 60 8.62 -4.72 -11.03
N SER A 61 8.06 -4.87 -9.82
CA SER A 61 7.29 -6.07 -9.44
C SER A 61 6.02 -6.26 -10.27
N ASN A 62 5.33 -5.19 -10.65
CA ASN A 62 4.16 -5.26 -11.53
C ASN A 62 4.56 -5.64 -12.95
N HIS A 63 5.70 -5.12 -13.45
CA HIS A 63 6.26 -5.54 -14.73
C HIS A 63 6.60 -7.04 -14.72
N HIS A 64 7.28 -7.51 -13.66
CA HIS A 64 7.66 -8.92 -13.54
C HIS A 64 6.42 -9.83 -13.42
N GLY A 65 5.45 -9.47 -12.58
CA GLY A 65 4.26 -10.28 -12.34
C GLY A 65 3.30 -10.29 -13.52
N ALA A 66 2.84 -9.11 -13.96
CA ALA A 66 1.82 -9.01 -14.98
C ALA A 66 2.36 -9.32 -16.39
N LEU A 67 3.50 -8.74 -16.76
CA LEU A 67 3.97 -8.77 -18.15
C LEU A 67 4.87 -9.97 -18.42
N ILE A 68 5.84 -10.23 -17.53
CA ILE A 68 6.83 -11.30 -17.74
C ILE A 68 6.29 -12.67 -17.32
N GLN A 69 5.75 -12.79 -16.10
CA GLN A 69 5.28 -14.07 -15.56
C GLN A 69 3.92 -14.46 -16.12
N ALA A 70 2.92 -13.57 -16.07
CA ALA A 70 1.58 -13.87 -16.57
C ALA A 70 1.46 -13.72 -18.10
N GLY A 71 2.31 -12.94 -18.75
CA GLY A 71 2.26 -12.74 -20.21
C GLY A 71 1.08 -11.85 -20.66
N ALA A 72 0.63 -10.94 -19.80
CA ALA A 72 -0.43 -9.98 -20.14
C ALA A 72 0.08 -8.90 -21.10
N THR A 73 -0.81 -8.41 -21.95
CA THR A 73 -0.53 -7.33 -22.91
C THR A 73 -0.88 -5.98 -22.27
N PRO A 74 0.09 -5.08 -22.07
CA PRO A 74 -0.16 -3.80 -21.42
C PRO A 74 -0.79 -2.78 -22.39
N VAL A 75 -1.75 -2.03 -21.89
CA VAL A 75 -2.11 -0.71 -22.42
C VAL A 75 -1.61 0.31 -21.42
N TYR A 76 -0.60 1.10 -21.82
CA TYR A 76 0.07 2.02 -20.90
C TYR A 76 -0.74 3.28 -20.66
N LEU A 77 -0.73 3.77 -19.41
CA LEU A 77 -1.22 5.08 -19.05
C LEU A 77 -0.01 6.01 -18.85
N GLU A 78 0.08 7.08 -19.64
CA GLU A 78 1.09 8.12 -19.50
C GLU A 78 1.06 8.74 -18.10
N ALA A 79 2.25 9.11 -17.61
CA ALA A 79 2.41 9.71 -16.31
C ALA A 79 3.16 11.04 -16.43
N SER A 80 2.62 12.04 -15.76
CA SER A 80 3.20 13.37 -15.69
C SER A 80 4.53 13.39 -14.94
N ARG A 81 5.37 14.35 -15.32
CA ARG A 81 6.59 14.75 -14.62
C ARG A 81 6.63 16.27 -14.53
N ASN A 82 7.20 16.80 -13.46
CA ASN A 82 7.49 18.24 -13.35
C ASN A 82 8.99 18.52 -13.61
N PRO A 83 9.41 19.79 -13.68
CA PRO A 83 10.82 20.17 -13.87
C PRO A 83 11.76 19.71 -12.75
N PHE A 84 11.25 19.32 -11.57
CA PHE A 84 12.04 18.70 -10.51
C PHE A 84 12.26 17.19 -10.73
N GLY A 85 11.66 16.62 -11.78
CA GLY A 85 11.67 15.19 -12.05
C GLY A 85 10.69 14.40 -11.17
N PHE A 86 9.81 15.06 -10.41
CA PHE A 86 8.87 14.36 -9.54
C PHE A 86 7.90 13.50 -10.32
N ILE A 87 7.65 12.31 -9.79
CA ILE A 87 6.68 11.36 -10.26
C ILE A 87 5.29 11.87 -9.91
N GLY A 88 4.62 12.46 -10.90
CA GLY A 88 3.22 12.87 -10.82
C GLY A 88 2.27 11.71 -11.11
N GLY A 89 0.98 12.04 -11.19
CA GLY A 89 -0.07 11.08 -11.52
C GLY A 89 -0.22 10.85 -13.04
N ILE A 90 -1.15 9.98 -13.37
CA ILE A 90 -1.60 9.65 -14.73
C ILE A 90 -2.26 10.89 -15.33
N ASP A 91 -1.95 11.16 -16.60
CA ASP A 91 -2.49 12.30 -17.30
C ASP A 91 -4.02 12.18 -17.46
N ALA A 92 -4.73 13.31 -17.41
CA ALA A 92 -6.19 13.29 -17.36
C ALA A 92 -6.83 12.63 -18.60
N HIS A 93 -6.20 12.75 -19.77
CA HIS A 93 -6.71 12.15 -21.01
C HIS A 93 -6.65 10.62 -20.99
N CYS A 94 -5.77 10.00 -20.20
CA CYS A 94 -5.68 8.55 -20.09
C CYS A 94 -6.88 7.92 -19.34
N PHE A 95 -7.73 8.75 -18.72
CA PHE A 95 -9.01 8.33 -18.13
C PHE A 95 -10.19 8.48 -19.10
N ASN A 96 -9.95 8.82 -20.36
CA ASN A 96 -10.97 8.90 -21.39
C ASN A 96 -11.17 7.53 -22.07
N GLU A 97 -12.40 7.03 -22.09
CA GLU A 97 -12.70 5.71 -22.65
C GLU A 97 -12.43 5.61 -24.16
N GLU A 98 -12.75 6.64 -24.95
CA GLU A 98 -12.49 6.64 -26.40
C GLU A 98 -10.99 6.52 -26.67
N TYR A 99 -10.18 7.27 -25.93
CA TYR A 99 -8.72 7.16 -25.97
C TYR A 99 -8.26 5.74 -25.63
N LEU A 100 -8.73 5.17 -24.52
CA LEU A 100 -8.36 3.82 -24.10
C LEU A 100 -8.76 2.76 -25.13
N ARG A 101 -9.96 2.88 -25.73
CA ARG A 101 -10.39 1.96 -26.79
C ARG A 101 -9.53 2.10 -28.04
N GLN A 102 -9.11 3.31 -28.40
CA GLN A 102 -8.15 3.51 -29.49
C GLN A 102 -6.80 2.85 -29.18
N GLN A 103 -6.27 3.01 -27.96
CA GLN A 103 -5.04 2.33 -27.55
C GLN A 103 -5.17 0.79 -27.58
N ILE A 104 -6.35 0.25 -27.24
CA ILE A 104 -6.60 -1.19 -27.37
C ILE A 104 -6.60 -1.63 -28.84
N ARG A 105 -7.15 -0.84 -29.77
CA ARG A 105 -7.17 -1.18 -31.20
C ARG A 105 -5.77 -1.39 -31.79
N ASP A 106 -4.78 -0.69 -31.26
CA ASP A 106 -3.40 -0.79 -31.73
C ASP A 106 -2.70 -2.09 -31.27
N VAL A 107 -3.16 -2.71 -30.17
CA VAL A 107 -2.48 -3.88 -29.56
C VAL A 107 -3.31 -5.17 -29.51
N ALA A 108 -4.63 -5.06 -29.51
CA ALA A 108 -5.59 -6.16 -29.44
C ALA A 108 -6.96 -5.72 -29.99
N PRO A 109 -7.07 -5.46 -31.31
CA PRO A 109 -8.28 -4.91 -31.93
C PRO A 109 -9.53 -5.74 -31.68
N GLU A 110 -9.41 -7.06 -31.56
CA GLU A 110 -10.49 -7.98 -31.26
C GLU A 110 -11.11 -7.79 -29.86
N LYS A 111 -10.42 -7.07 -28.97
CA LYS A 111 -10.86 -6.81 -27.59
C LYS A 111 -11.39 -5.39 -27.39
N ALA A 112 -11.18 -4.48 -28.35
CA ALA A 112 -11.45 -3.05 -28.19
C ALA A 112 -12.90 -2.72 -27.87
N ASP A 113 -13.85 -3.52 -28.36
CA ASP A 113 -15.29 -3.29 -28.20
C ASP A 113 -15.93 -4.19 -27.13
N LEU A 114 -15.12 -4.94 -26.36
CA LEU A 114 -15.62 -5.67 -25.20
C LEU A 114 -16.16 -4.68 -24.14
N PRO A 115 -17.20 -5.05 -23.37
CA PRO A 115 -17.68 -4.21 -22.27
C PRO A 115 -16.61 -3.96 -21.19
N ARG A 116 -15.81 -5.00 -20.89
CA ARG A 116 -14.69 -4.97 -19.94
C ARG A 116 -13.43 -5.53 -20.60
N PRO A 117 -12.70 -4.74 -21.40
CA PRO A 117 -11.53 -5.24 -22.11
C PRO A 117 -10.38 -5.63 -21.17
N PHE A 118 -10.28 -5.00 -20.00
CA PHE A 118 -9.16 -5.19 -19.08
C PHE A 118 -9.46 -6.22 -18.00
N ARG A 119 -8.62 -7.25 -17.91
CA ARG A 119 -8.69 -8.22 -16.81
C ARG A 119 -8.23 -7.60 -15.49
N LEU A 120 -7.28 -6.67 -15.56
CA LEU A 120 -6.73 -5.96 -14.41
C LEU A 120 -6.29 -4.55 -14.83
N ALA A 121 -6.63 -3.54 -14.05
CA ALA A 121 -5.89 -2.28 -14.03
C ALA A 121 -4.90 -2.28 -12.86
N ILE A 122 -3.69 -1.78 -13.07
CA ILE A 122 -2.67 -1.62 -12.01
C ILE A 122 -2.31 -0.15 -11.91
N ILE A 123 -2.72 0.49 -10.81
CA ILE A 123 -2.56 1.92 -10.55
C ILE A 123 -1.69 2.10 -9.31
N GLN A 124 -0.67 2.94 -9.38
CA GLN A 124 0.14 3.29 -8.21
C GLN A 124 -0.59 4.35 -7.37
N LEU A 125 -1.33 3.94 -6.33
CA LEU A 125 -2.21 4.85 -5.57
C LEU A 125 -1.50 6.06 -4.97
N GLY A 126 -0.26 5.86 -4.52
CA GLY A 126 0.62 6.91 -4.04
C GLY A 126 1.99 6.79 -4.69
N THR A 127 2.42 7.83 -5.39
CA THR A 127 3.76 7.89 -5.98
C THR A 127 4.81 8.12 -4.89
N TYR A 128 6.07 7.83 -5.22
CA TYR A 128 7.19 8.08 -4.31
C TYR A 128 7.25 9.54 -3.84
N ASP A 129 6.97 10.48 -4.76
CA ASP A 129 7.08 11.92 -4.52
C ASP A 129 5.81 12.55 -3.93
N GLY A 130 4.88 11.72 -3.43
CA GLY A 130 3.74 12.19 -2.64
C GLY A 130 2.50 12.58 -3.42
N THR A 131 2.39 12.20 -4.69
CA THR A 131 1.15 12.33 -5.46
C THR A 131 0.23 11.18 -5.08
N VAL A 132 -0.94 11.47 -4.50
CA VAL A 132 -1.93 10.48 -4.07
C VAL A 132 -3.24 10.67 -4.85
N TYR A 133 -3.71 9.61 -5.48
CA TYR A 133 -4.94 9.67 -6.27
C TYR A 133 -6.19 9.73 -5.39
N ASN A 134 -7.28 10.22 -5.97
CA ASN A 134 -8.62 9.97 -5.49
C ASN A 134 -9.08 8.60 -6.03
N ALA A 135 -9.18 7.59 -5.17
CA ALA A 135 -9.51 6.22 -5.59
C ALA A 135 -10.93 6.13 -6.14
N ARG A 136 -11.89 6.88 -5.58
CA ARG A 136 -13.26 6.98 -6.09
C ARG A 136 -13.27 7.46 -7.54
N GLN A 137 -12.54 8.54 -7.84
CA GLN A 137 -12.46 9.07 -9.20
C GLN A 137 -11.89 8.04 -10.19
N VAL A 138 -10.88 7.26 -9.81
CA VAL A 138 -10.33 6.20 -10.67
C VAL A 138 -11.39 5.13 -10.98
N ILE A 139 -12.13 4.67 -9.96
CA ILE A 139 -13.20 3.68 -10.17
C ILE A 139 -14.30 4.24 -11.06
N ASP A 140 -14.75 5.47 -10.80
CA ASP A 140 -15.86 6.08 -11.55
C ASP A 140 -15.50 6.34 -13.02
N THR A 141 -14.21 6.48 -13.35
CA THR A 141 -13.76 6.81 -14.71
C THR A 141 -13.38 5.59 -15.55
N VAL A 142 -12.73 4.59 -14.97
CA VAL A 142 -12.24 3.41 -15.72
C VAL A 142 -12.68 2.07 -15.14
N GLY A 143 -13.38 2.06 -14.00
CA GLY A 143 -13.78 0.84 -13.31
C GLY A 143 -14.77 -0.02 -14.10
N HIS A 144 -15.62 0.57 -14.94
CA HIS A 144 -16.55 -0.16 -15.81
C HIS A 144 -15.85 -0.92 -16.93
N LEU A 145 -14.61 -0.56 -17.28
CA LEU A 145 -13.79 -1.24 -18.31
C LEU A 145 -12.95 -2.39 -17.73
N CYS A 146 -12.90 -2.53 -16.41
CA CYS A 146 -11.99 -3.44 -15.72
C CYS A 146 -12.73 -4.54 -14.95
N ASP A 147 -12.21 -5.76 -14.95
CA ASP A 147 -12.67 -6.79 -14.01
C ASP A 147 -12.19 -6.52 -12.58
N TYR A 148 -10.90 -6.16 -12.45
CA TYR A 148 -10.27 -5.79 -11.19
C TYR A 148 -9.43 -4.53 -11.32
N ILE A 149 -9.24 -3.84 -10.20
CA ILE A 149 -8.20 -2.82 -10.04
C ILE A 149 -7.29 -3.23 -8.88
N LEU A 150 -5.98 -3.28 -9.15
CA LEU A 150 -4.93 -3.35 -8.15
C LEU A 150 -4.40 -1.93 -7.89
N PHE A 151 -4.67 -1.41 -6.70
CA PHE A 151 -4.03 -0.22 -6.16
C PHE A 151 -2.72 -0.62 -5.48
N ASP A 152 -1.59 -0.46 -6.19
CA ASP A 152 -0.26 -0.58 -5.57
C ASP A 152 -0.05 0.62 -4.65
N SER A 153 -0.27 0.36 -3.36
CA SER A 153 -0.34 1.35 -2.29
C SER A 153 0.87 1.22 -1.37
N ALA A 154 2.00 0.72 -1.89
CA ALA A 154 3.19 0.48 -1.07
C ALA A 154 3.69 1.74 -0.35
N TRP A 155 3.57 2.91 -0.97
CA TRP A 155 3.96 4.20 -0.38
C TRP A 155 2.89 4.83 0.51
N VAL A 156 1.69 4.27 0.57
CA VAL A 156 0.60 4.80 1.41
C VAL A 156 0.07 3.66 2.29
N GLY A 157 -1.23 3.63 2.59
CA GLY A 157 -1.86 2.70 3.53
C GLY A 157 -2.34 3.40 4.81
N TYR A 158 -1.88 4.62 5.05
CA TYR A 158 -2.30 5.45 6.17
C TYR A 158 -3.48 6.39 5.83
N GLU A 159 -3.78 6.57 4.55
CA GLU A 159 -4.83 7.48 4.07
C GLU A 159 -6.21 7.09 4.63
N GLN A 160 -6.43 5.79 4.88
CA GLN A 160 -7.63 5.27 5.52
C GLN A 160 -7.85 5.78 6.96
N PHE A 161 -6.77 6.15 7.65
CA PHE A 161 -6.80 6.58 9.06
C PHE A 161 -6.71 8.10 9.23
N ILE A 162 -6.57 8.85 8.13
CA ILE A 162 -6.50 10.30 8.11
C ILE A 162 -7.78 10.84 7.44
N PRO A 163 -8.73 11.44 8.19
CA PRO A 163 -10.04 11.82 7.66
C PRO A 163 -10.00 12.66 6.38
N MET A 164 -9.09 13.63 6.27
CA MET A 164 -8.96 14.48 5.07
C MET A 164 -8.51 13.72 3.81
N MET A 165 -8.02 12.48 3.95
CA MET A 165 -7.58 11.63 2.84
C MET A 165 -8.54 10.46 2.55
N ALA A 166 -9.71 10.40 3.19
CA ALA A 166 -10.61 9.25 3.05
C ALA A 166 -10.96 8.90 1.59
N ASP A 167 -11.14 9.91 0.73
CA ASP A 167 -11.42 9.74 -0.71
C ASP A 167 -10.28 9.04 -1.48
N SER A 168 -9.06 9.06 -0.94
CA SER A 168 -7.92 8.34 -1.50
C SER A 168 -7.90 6.86 -1.12
N SER A 169 -8.66 6.42 -0.11
CA SER A 169 -8.63 5.02 0.32
C SER A 169 -9.62 4.17 -0.47
N PRO A 170 -9.16 3.22 -1.30
CA PRO A 170 -10.05 2.34 -2.06
C PRO A 170 -10.84 1.35 -1.18
N LEU A 171 -10.38 1.10 0.06
CA LEU A 171 -11.03 0.13 0.97
C LEU A 171 -12.25 0.71 1.70
N LEU A 172 -12.33 2.04 1.81
CA LEU A 172 -13.48 2.76 2.39
C LEU A 172 -14.63 2.96 1.40
N LEU A 173 -14.44 2.58 0.13
CA LEU A 173 -15.44 2.77 -0.89
C LEU A 173 -16.58 1.75 -0.73
N GLU A 174 -17.80 2.24 -0.82
CA GLU A 174 -18.98 1.42 -1.08
C GLU A 174 -19.02 1.05 -2.56
N LEU A 175 -19.21 -0.23 -2.85
CA LEU A 175 -19.12 -0.82 -4.19
C LEU A 175 -20.35 -1.69 -4.46
N ASN A 176 -20.84 -1.67 -5.70
CA ASN A 176 -21.95 -2.48 -6.18
C ASN A 176 -21.48 -3.52 -7.22
N GLU A 177 -22.36 -4.41 -7.66
CA GLU A 177 -22.05 -5.52 -8.57
C GLU A 177 -21.47 -5.12 -9.94
N ASN A 178 -21.62 -3.86 -10.35
CA ASN A 178 -21.06 -3.30 -11.58
C ASN A 178 -19.68 -2.68 -11.37
N ASP A 179 -19.23 -2.47 -10.13
CA ASP A 179 -17.88 -2.01 -9.85
C ASP A 179 -16.84 -3.13 -10.07
N PRO A 180 -15.56 -2.80 -10.29
CA PRO A 180 -14.50 -3.79 -10.37
C PRO A 180 -14.22 -4.41 -8.99
N GLY A 181 -13.65 -5.62 -8.96
CA GLY A 181 -13.06 -6.15 -7.73
C GLY A 181 -11.79 -5.37 -7.36
N ILE A 182 -11.57 -5.13 -6.08
CA ILE A 182 -10.45 -4.30 -5.62
C ILE A 182 -9.40 -5.14 -4.90
N PHE A 183 -8.15 -4.96 -5.33
CA PHE A 183 -6.97 -5.37 -4.59
C PHE A 183 -6.17 -4.15 -4.15
N VAL A 184 -5.63 -4.20 -2.94
CA VAL A 184 -4.70 -3.20 -2.43
C VAL A 184 -3.48 -3.92 -1.89
N THR A 185 -2.31 -3.58 -2.41
CA THR A 185 -1.04 -4.08 -1.85
C THR A 185 -0.32 -2.95 -1.13
N GLN A 186 0.14 -3.20 0.09
CA GLN A 186 0.85 -2.19 0.86
C GLN A 186 2.09 -2.76 1.57
N SER A 187 3.15 -1.96 1.58
CA SER A 187 4.40 -2.30 2.27
C SER A 187 4.31 -1.74 3.68
N VAL A 188 3.93 -2.60 4.63
CA VAL A 188 3.81 -2.21 6.03
C VAL A 188 5.12 -1.60 6.55
N HIS A 189 6.26 -2.12 6.11
CA HIS A 189 7.58 -1.62 6.49
C HIS A 189 8.00 -0.26 5.91
N LYS A 190 7.25 0.32 4.97
CA LYS A 190 7.62 1.61 4.38
C LYS A 190 7.16 2.77 5.24
N GLN A 191 5.85 2.87 5.46
CA GLN A 191 5.24 4.01 6.17
C GLN A 191 4.24 3.57 7.24
N GLN A 192 4.22 2.29 7.62
CA GLN A 192 3.46 1.77 8.76
C GLN A 192 4.42 1.06 9.73
N ALA A 193 3.90 0.25 10.66
CA ALA A 193 4.69 -0.34 11.74
C ALA A 193 5.05 -1.81 11.44
N GLY A 194 6.11 -2.06 10.67
CA GLY A 194 6.56 -3.43 10.40
C GLY A 194 8.04 -3.55 10.03
N PHE A 195 8.60 -4.75 10.22
CA PHE A 195 9.98 -5.06 9.79
C PHE A 195 10.08 -5.08 8.27
N SER A 196 11.26 -4.73 7.72
CA SER A 196 11.56 -4.91 6.30
C SER A 196 11.07 -6.26 5.78
N GLN A 197 10.55 -6.27 4.54
CA GLN A 197 9.85 -7.40 3.90
C GLN A 197 8.41 -7.65 4.37
N THR A 198 7.91 -7.04 5.44
CA THR A 198 6.50 -7.17 5.81
C THR A 198 5.59 -6.38 4.86
N SER A 199 4.55 -7.04 4.34
CA SER A 199 3.56 -6.44 3.46
C SER A 199 2.24 -7.18 3.57
N GLN A 200 1.19 -6.62 2.99
CA GLN A 200 -0.13 -7.23 3.00
C GLN A 200 -0.88 -6.99 1.69
N ILE A 201 -1.75 -7.95 1.35
CA ILE A 201 -2.72 -7.88 0.27
C ILE A 201 -4.09 -7.76 0.91
N HIS A 202 -4.84 -6.70 0.59
CA HIS A 202 -6.26 -6.60 0.90
C HIS A 202 -7.07 -6.93 -0.35
N LYS A 203 -8.09 -7.75 -0.16
CA LYS A 203 -9.04 -8.16 -1.18
C LYS A 203 -10.41 -7.65 -0.77
N LYS A 204 -11.02 -6.84 -1.62
CA LYS A 204 -12.38 -6.29 -1.46
C LYS A 204 -13.14 -6.50 -2.77
N ASP A 205 -13.85 -7.62 -2.87
CA ASP A 205 -14.52 -8.06 -4.10
C ASP A 205 -15.75 -8.94 -3.83
N ASN A 206 -16.26 -8.95 -2.59
CA ASN A 206 -17.50 -9.66 -2.26
C ASN A 206 -18.70 -9.13 -3.05
N HIS A 207 -18.71 -7.86 -3.46
CA HIS A 207 -19.77 -7.25 -4.27
C HIS A 207 -19.91 -7.88 -5.67
N ILE A 208 -18.87 -8.55 -6.18
CA ILE A 208 -18.92 -9.29 -7.46
C ILE A 208 -18.93 -10.82 -7.25
N ARG A 209 -19.16 -11.30 -6.03
CA ARG A 209 -19.24 -12.74 -5.74
C ARG A 209 -20.37 -13.38 -6.55
N GLY A 210 -20.08 -14.53 -7.15
CA GLY A 210 -21.03 -15.27 -8.00
C GLY A 210 -20.93 -14.92 -9.49
N GLN A 211 -20.24 -13.84 -9.84
CA GLN A 211 -19.95 -13.51 -11.24
C GLN A 211 -18.76 -14.33 -11.77
N ALA A 212 -18.74 -14.61 -13.07
CA ALA A 212 -17.66 -15.36 -13.72
C ALA A 212 -16.27 -14.73 -13.52
N ARG A 213 -16.21 -13.39 -13.42
CA ARG A 213 -14.98 -12.64 -13.19
C ARG A 213 -14.42 -12.76 -11.77
N PHE A 214 -15.20 -13.21 -10.78
CA PHE A 214 -14.79 -13.30 -9.37
C PHE A 214 -13.52 -14.17 -9.18
N CYS A 215 -12.61 -13.72 -8.32
CA CYS A 215 -11.38 -14.44 -7.98
C CYS A 215 -11.59 -15.16 -6.64
N PRO A 216 -11.89 -16.47 -6.64
CA PRO A 216 -12.12 -17.19 -5.40
C PRO A 216 -10.83 -17.31 -4.59
N HIS A 217 -10.98 -17.43 -3.27
CA HIS A 217 -9.85 -17.63 -2.36
C HIS A 217 -8.90 -18.75 -2.80
N LYS A 218 -9.43 -19.88 -3.31
CA LYS A 218 -8.61 -21.00 -3.80
C LYS A 218 -7.65 -20.58 -4.93
N ARG A 219 -8.10 -19.74 -5.87
CA ARG A 219 -7.28 -19.23 -6.98
C ARG A 219 -6.19 -18.28 -6.47
N LEU A 220 -6.58 -17.34 -5.61
CA LEU A 220 -5.62 -16.40 -5.03
C LEU A 220 -4.59 -17.11 -4.13
N ASN A 221 -5.02 -18.08 -3.32
CA ASN A 221 -4.09 -18.81 -2.45
C ASN A 221 -3.13 -19.69 -3.25
N ASN A 222 -3.57 -20.25 -4.37
CA ASN A 222 -2.67 -20.98 -5.27
C ASN A 222 -1.53 -20.09 -5.78
N ALA A 223 -1.84 -18.84 -6.16
CA ALA A 223 -0.82 -17.86 -6.52
C ALA A 223 0.01 -17.40 -5.31
N PHE A 224 -0.60 -17.29 -4.12
CA PHE A 224 0.10 -16.96 -2.88
C PHE A 224 1.19 -17.98 -2.56
N MET A 225 0.86 -19.27 -2.65
CA MET A 225 1.78 -20.39 -2.39
C MET A 225 3.01 -20.39 -3.30
N LEU A 226 2.89 -19.91 -4.55
CA LEU A 226 4.02 -19.82 -5.48
C LEU A 226 5.11 -18.83 -5.01
N HIS A 227 4.72 -17.80 -4.28
CA HIS A 227 5.61 -16.71 -3.86
C HIS A 227 5.93 -16.74 -2.35
N ALA A 228 5.22 -17.55 -1.58
CA ALA A 228 5.43 -17.72 -0.16
C ALA A 228 6.58 -18.72 0.12
N SER A 229 7.31 -18.48 1.20
CA SER A 229 8.24 -19.49 1.74
C SER A 229 7.45 -20.58 2.45
N THR A 230 7.79 -21.86 2.24
CA THR A 230 7.25 -22.99 3.02
C THR A 230 7.65 -22.95 4.49
N SER A 231 8.67 -22.14 4.82
CA SER A 231 9.17 -21.90 6.17
C SER A 231 9.15 -20.39 6.46
N PRO A 232 7.96 -19.79 6.71
CA PRO A 232 7.82 -18.36 6.96
C PRO A 232 8.49 -17.95 8.29
N PHE A 233 9.04 -16.72 8.36
CA PHE A 233 9.64 -16.21 9.60
C PHE A 233 8.58 -15.57 10.50
N TYR A 234 8.25 -16.25 11.60
CA TYR A 234 7.13 -15.95 12.48
C TYR A 234 7.16 -14.52 13.08
N PRO A 235 8.33 -13.96 13.46
CA PRO A 235 8.42 -12.57 13.91
C PRO A 235 7.99 -11.54 12.87
N LEU A 236 8.21 -11.77 11.57
CA LEU A 236 7.68 -10.88 10.52
C LEU A 236 6.15 -10.93 10.48
N PHE A 237 5.58 -12.13 10.64
CA PHE A 237 4.13 -12.30 10.70
C PHE A 237 3.53 -11.61 11.93
N ALA A 238 4.16 -11.76 13.09
CA ALA A 238 3.73 -11.09 14.32
C ALA A 238 3.79 -9.55 14.19
N ALA A 239 4.79 -9.01 13.48
CA ALA A 239 4.86 -7.57 13.22
C ALA A 239 3.64 -7.06 12.41
N LEU A 240 3.14 -7.84 11.45
CA LEU A 240 1.93 -7.50 10.69
C LEU A 240 0.66 -7.53 11.56
N ASP A 241 0.58 -8.48 12.50
CA ASP A 241 -0.53 -8.56 13.46
C ASP A 241 -0.53 -7.35 14.43
N VAL A 242 0.64 -7.02 14.98
CA VAL A 242 0.81 -5.83 15.84
C VAL A 242 0.53 -4.55 15.06
N ASN A 243 0.94 -4.46 13.79
CA ASN A 243 0.62 -3.31 12.92
C ASN A 243 -0.89 -3.08 12.83
N ALA A 244 -1.67 -4.14 12.60
CA ALA A 244 -3.13 -4.02 12.55
C ALA A 244 -3.68 -3.51 13.88
N LYS A 245 -3.12 -3.96 15.01
CA LYS A 245 -3.55 -3.50 16.34
C LYS A 245 -3.20 -2.04 16.61
N ILE A 246 -2.03 -1.56 16.16
CA ILE A 246 -1.62 -0.16 16.29
C ILE A 246 -2.60 0.77 15.58
N HIS A 247 -3.12 0.34 14.43
CA HIS A 247 -4.04 1.15 13.61
C HIS A 247 -5.52 0.99 14.01
N GLU A 248 -5.84 0.08 14.93
CA GLU A 248 -7.22 -0.15 15.35
C GLU A 248 -7.77 1.03 16.17
N GLY A 249 -8.94 1.52 15.77
CA GLY A 249 -9.75 2.45 16.56
C GLY A 249 -9.17 3.86 16.65
N GLU A 250 -9.64 4.60 17.66
CA GLU A 250 -9.35 6.04 17.80
C GLU A 250 -7.89 6.31 18.14
N SER A 251 -7.24 5.42 18.89
CA SER A 251 -5.82 5.56 19.21
C SER A 251 -4.94 5.56 17.95
N GLY A 252 -5.24 4.68 16.99
CA GLY A 252 -4.52 4.63 15.71
C GLY A 252 -4.71 5.91 14.89
N ARG A 253 -5.94 6.44 14.84
CA ARG A 253 -6.24 7.71 14.16
C ARG A 253 -5.53 8.89 14.82
N ARG A 254 -5.50 8.92 16.16
CA ARG A 254 -4.81 9.96 16.92
C ARG A 254 -3.30 9.99 16.63
N LEU A 255 -2.65 8.82 16.55
CA LEU A 255 -1.23 8.75 16.19
C LEU A 255 -0.95 9.40 14.84
N TRP A 256 -1.83 9.19 13.86
CA TRP A 256 -1.72 9.82 12.55
C TRP A 256 -2.04 11.32 12.59
N ALA A 257 -3.05 11.75 13.36
CA ALA A 257 -3.35 13.17 13.55
C ALA A 257 -2.16 13.94 14.14
N GLU A 258 -1.53 13.42 15.20
CA GLU A 258 -0.33 14.01 15.81
C GLU A 258 0.84 14.04 14.81
N CYS A 259 0.98 13.01 13.97
CA CYS A 259 2.00 12.97 12.90
C CYS A 259 1.76 14.04 11.81
N VAL A 260 0.49 14.24 11.40
CA VAL A 260 0.09 15.28 10.43
C VAL A 260 0.45 16.67 10.98
N GLU A 261 0.05 16.95 12.22
CA GLU A 261 0.32 18.23 12.88
C GLU A 261 1.82 18.50 13.00
N LEU A 262 2.60 17.52 13.46
CA LEU A 262 4.06 17.63 13.54
C LEU A 262 4.68 17.88 12.15
N GLY A 263 4.17 17.22 11.11
CA GLY A 263 4.58 17.46 9.74
C GLY A 263 4.29 18.88 9.27
N ILE A 264 3.13 19.44 9.62
CA ILE A 264 2.76 20.82 9.27
C ILE A 264 3.66 21.83 9.99
N GLU A 265 3.85 21.67 11.30
CA GLU A 265 4.71 22.55 12.10
C GLU A 265 6.17 22.52 11.60
N SER A 266 6.66 21.34 11.23
CA SER A 266 8.00 21.20 10.65
C SER A 266 8.14 21.99 9.34
N ARG A 267 7.12 21.99 8.47
CA ARG A 267 7.11 22.77 7.22
C ARG A 267 7.10 24.28 7.50
N LYS A 268 6.30 24.73 8.47
CA LYS A 268 6.28 26.14 8.90
C LYS A 268 7.65 26.57 9.43
N ALA A 269 8.29 25.73 10.26
CA ALA A 269 9.63 25.99 10.78
C ALA A 269 10.68 26.09 9.66
N ILE A 270 10.60 25.22 8.64
CA ILE A 270 11.47 25.29 7.46
C ILE A 270 11.26 26.61 6.71
N LEU A 271 10.00 27.00 6.44
CA LEU A 271 9.69 28.26 5.76
C LEU A 271 10.19 29.49 6.53
N ALA A 272 10.12 29.46 7.87
CA ALA A 272 10.57 30.56 8.71
C ALA A 272 12.09 30.68 8.84
N ARG A 273 12.84 29.57 8.75
CA ARG A 273 14.26 29.50 9.12
C ARG A 273 15.19 29.19 7.96
N CYS A 274 14.72 28.49 6.93
CA CYS A 274 15.56 28.03 5.82
C CYS A 274 15.40 28.96 4.60
N LYS A 275 16.54 29.37 4.02
CA LYS A 275 16.56 30.18 2.79
C LYS A 275 16.63 29.33 1.51
N LEU A 276 17.34 28.19 1.58
CA LEU A 276 17.67 27.35 0.42
C LEU A 276 16.75 26.13 0.25
N PHE A 277 16.11 25.68 1.33
CA PHE A 277 15.21 24.52 1.31
C PHE A 277 13.79 24.98 1.54
N ARG A 278 12.86 24.54 0.69
CA ARG A 278 11.44 24.84 0.81
C ARG A 278 10.62 23.56 0.73
N PRO A 279 9.57 23.43 1.56
CA PRO A 279 8.63 22.32 1.41
C PRO A 279 7.86 22.46 0.09
N PHE A 280 7.62 21.33 -0.58
CA PHE A 280 6.79 21.31 -1.78
C PHE A 280 5.30 21.31 -1.39
N ILE A 281 4.75 22.51 -1.29
CA ILE A 281 3.35 22.81 -0.91
C ILE A 281 2.84 24.00 -1.73
N PRO A 282 1.52 24.25 -1.79
CA PRO A 282 0.99 25.48 -2.35
C PRO A 282 1.53 26.70 -1.57
N PRO A 283 2.14 27.71 -2.21
CA PRO A 283 2.68 28.86 -1.49
C PRO A 283 1.58 29.78 -0.93
N VAL A 284 0.47 29.89 -1.66
CA VAL A 284 -0.70 30.70 -1.30
C VAL A 284 -1.96 29.85 -1.51
N VAL A 285 -2.88 29.93 -0.55
CA VAL A 285 -4.22 29.34 -0.62
C VAL A 285 -5.20 30.46 -0.27
N ASP A 286 -6.25 30.63 -1.08
CA ASP A 286 -7.30 31.65 -0.88
C ASP A 286 -6.78 33.07 -0.53
N GLY A 287 -5.69 33.49 -1.18
CA GLY A 287 -5.08 34.82 -1.01
C GLY A 287 -4.15 34.98 0.20
N LYS A 288 -3.94 33.95 1.01
CA LYS A 288 -3.08 33.98 2.21
C LYS A 288 -1.93 32.96 2.10
N LEU A 289 -0.77 33.28 2.69
CA LEU A 289 0.37 32.35 2.70
C LEU A 289 0.02 31.09 3.49
N TRP A 290 0.48 29.93 3.01
CA TRP A 290 0.15 28.64 3.61
C TRP A 290 0.52 28.57 5.09
N GLN A 291 1.69 29.08 5.47
CA GLN A 291 2.17 29.04 6.86
C GLN A 291 1.38 29.91 7.84
N ASP A 292 0.59 30.86 7.34
CA ASP A 292 -0.16 31.80 8.18
C ASP A 292 -1.52 31.21 8.63
N TYR A 293 -1.92 30.04 8.10
CA TYR A 293 -3.11 29.33 8.55
C TYR A 293 -2.86 28.56 9.85
N PRO A 294 -3.85 28.45 10.76
CA PRO A 294 -3.72 27.57 11.93
C PRO A 294 -3.46 26.12 11.53
N THR A 295 -2.62 25.42 12.28
CA THR A 295 -2.22 24.04 11.97
C THR A 295 -3.39 23.07 11.99
N SER A 296 -4.35 23.26 12.89
CA SER A 296 -5.59 22.48 12.93
C SER A 296 -6.42 22.60 11.64
N VAL A 297 -6.42 23.77 10.99
CA VAL A 297 -7.10 23.99 9.71
C VAL A 297 -6.34 23.28 8.59
N LEU A 298 -5.01 23.42 8.55
CA LEU A 298 -4.16 22.75 7.57
C LEU A 298 -4.24 21.22 7.66
N ALA A 299 -4.44 20.67 8.87
CA ALA A 299 -4.52 19.24 9.13
C ALA A 299 -5.88 18.61 8.79
N SER A 300 -6.94 19.43 8.65
CA SER A 300 -8.31 18.96 8.45
C SER A 300 -8.90 19.30 7.07
N ASP A 301 -8.31 20.25 6.35
CA ASP A 301 -8.83 20.72 5.07
C ASP A 301 -7.93 20.31 3.90
N ARG A 302 -8.47 19.47 3.01
CA ARG A 302 -7.77 18.98 1.83
C ARG A 302 -7.30 20.07 0.88
N ARG A 303 -7.91 21.27 0.86
CA ARG A 303 -7.54 22.35 -0.07
C ARG A 303 -6.08 22.78 0.05
N PHE A 304 -5.49 22.61 1.24
CA PHE A 304 -4.08 22.91 1.51
C PHE A 304 -3.11 21.84 1.01
N SER A 305 -3.65 20.70 0.59
CA SER A 305 -2.93 19.50 0.15
C SER A 305 -3.35 19.08 -1.26
N VAL A 306 -4.09 19.91 -2.01
CA VAL A 306 -4.53 19.60 -3.39
C VAL A 306 -3.76 20.45 -4.38
N LEU A 307 -3.25 19.81 -5.43
CA LEU A 307 -2.77 20.53 -6.61
C LEU A 307 -3.96 20.87 -7.51
N SER A 308 -4.20 22.16 -7.71
CA SER A 308 -5.20 22.63 -8.68
C SER A 308 -4.55 22.84 -10.05
N ARG A 309 -5.33 22.62 -11.10
CA ARG A 309 -4.95 22.91 -12.49
C ARG A 309 -4.47 24.35 -12.63
N GLY A 310 -3.33 24.55 -13.27
CA GLY A 310 -2.84 25.86 -13.70
C GLY A 310 -2.25 26.77 -12.62
N ARG A 311 -2.06 26.33 -11.36
CA ARG A 311 -1.36 27.17 -10.37
C ARG A 311 0.15 27.23 -10.67
N SER A 312 0.66 28.44 -10.88
CA SER A 312 2.09 28.71 -11.10
C SER A 312 2.93 28.19 -9.92
N GLY A 313 3.87 27.28 -10.19
CA GLY A 313 4.83 26.77 -9.21
C GLY A 313 4.90 25.24 -9.10
N THR A 314 3.92 24.51 -9.63
CA THR A 314 3.90 23.03 -9.55
C THR A 314 4.24 22.36 -10.89
N ALA A 315 4.08 23.10 -12.00
CA ALA A 315 4.49 22.73 -13.37
C ALA A 315 4.05 21.32 -13.81
N LEU A 316 2.94 20.82 -13.24
CA LEU A 316 2.26 19.62 -13.70
C LEU A 316 1.07 20.08 -14.55
N LYS A 317 1.17 19.90 -15.87
CA LYS A 317 0.09 20.21 -16.82
C LYS A 317 -0.95 19.09 -16.79
N ASP A 318 -2.23 19.45 -16.93
CA ASP A 318 -3.35 18.56 -17.28
C ASP A 318 -3.56 17.28 -16.45
N MET A 319 -3.56 17.40 -15.12
CA MET A 319 -3.89 16.29 -14.21
C MET A 319 -5.36 16.29 -13.72
N PRO A 320 -5.92 15.12 -13.37
CA PRO A 320 -7.13 15.02 -12.55
C PRO A 320 -6.90 15.59 -11.14
N ARG A 321 -7.96 15.74 -10.33
CA ARG A 321 -7.82 16.27 -8.97
C ARG A 321 -6.99 15.30 -8.12
N ILE A 322 -5.77 15.71 -7.78
CA ILE A 322 -4.81 14.91 -7.01
C ILE A 322 -4.50 15.63 -5.71
N SER A 323 -4.44 14.85 -4.63
CA SER A 323 -3.95 15.31 -3.34
C SER A 323 -2.45 15.05 -3.26
N ILE A 324 -1.66 16.06 -2.97
CA ILE A 324 -0.29 15.92 -2.48
C ILE A 324 -0.30 16.05 -0.97
N LEU A 325 -0.05 14.93 -0.30
CA LEU A 325 0.26 14.94 1.11
C LEU A 325 1.49 14.08 1.37
N LEU A 326 2.64 14.74 1.43
CA LEU A 326 3.92 14.12 1.81
C LEU A 326 4.00 13.94 3.33
N ILE A 327 3.22 13.03 3.93
CA ILE A 327 3.56 12.60 5.30
C ILE A 327 4.63 11.54 5.18
N ARG A 328 5.89 11.98 5.09
CA ARG A 328 7.01 11.07 5.33
C ARG A 328 7.29 11.01 6.81
N ALA A 329 6.58 10.13 7.51
CA ALA A 329 7.04 9.63 8.79
C ALA A 329 8.27 8.76 8.50
N SER A 330 9.46 9.35 8.47
CA SER A 330 10.66 8.55 8.57
C SER A 330 10.67 7.97 9.98
N CYS A 331 10.27 6.70 10.13
CA CYS A 331 10.69 5.90 11.28
C CYS A 331 12.21 5.71 11.18
N TYR A 332 12.97 6.75 11.54
CA TYR A 332 14.38 6.58 11.83
C TYR A 332 14.50 5.97 13.23
N SER A 333 14.99 4.73 13.23
CA SER A 333 15.87 4.15 14.23
C SER A 333 15.38 4.16 15.69
N LEU A 334 14.81 3.03 16.12
CA LEU A 334 14.84 2.59 17.53
C LEU A 334 16.27 2.20 18.00
N HIS A 335 17.32 2.67 17.32
CA HIS A 335 18.68 2.70 17.85
C HIS A 335 19.07 4.15 18.11
N GLN A 336 19.26 4.47 19.40
CA GLN A 336 19.75 5.74 20.00
C GLN A 336 18.74 6.76 20.53
N VAL A 337 17.56 6.35 21.02
CA VAL A 337 16.89 7.12 22.07
C VAL A 337 16.78 6.25 23.32
N SER A 338 17.62 6.56 24.31
CA SER A 338 17.46 6.06 25.67
C SER A 338 16.11 6.56 26.22
N MET A 339 15.09 5.69 26.18
CA MET A 339 13.82 5.92 26.88
C MET A 339 13.74 5.07 28.15
N PRO A 340 14.20 5.57 29.30
CA PRO A 340 13.94 4.92 30.58
C PRO A 340 12.52 5.32 31.03
N LYS A 341 11.47 4.68 30.50
CA LYS A 341 10.12 4.64 31.13
C LYS A 341 9.06 3.75 30.45
N LEU A 342 9.31 3.17 29.28
CA LEU A 342 8.36 2.24 28.62
C LEU A 342 8.61 0.75 28.88
N ALA A 343 9.67 0.40 29.62
CA ALA A 343 10.01 -0.98 29.97
C ALA A 343 9.01 -1.67 30.92
N ASN A 344 8.07 -0.94 31.54
CA ASN A 344 7.16 -1.51 32.53
C ASN A 344 5.82 -2.03 31.99
N ILE A 345 5.44 -1.70 30.75
CA ILE A 345 4.15 -2.15 30.19
C ILE A 345 4.31 -3.46 29.39
N ALA A 346 5.42 -3.64 28.68
CA ALA A 346 5.72 -4.89 27.95
C ALA A 346 6.03 -6.09 28.88
N THR A 347 6.47 -5.82 30.11
CA THR A 347 6.88 -6.87 31.07
C THR A 347 5.68 -7.47 31.83
N LEU A 348 4.52 -6.80 31.87
CA LEU A 348 3.34 -7.29 32.58
C LEU A 348 2.49 -8.26 31.75
N ALA A 349 2.45 -8.10 30.42
CA ALA A 349 1.68 -8.97 29.53
C ALA A 349 2.37 -10.33 29.27
N PHE A 350 3.70 -10.40 29.40
CA PHE A 350 4.48 -11.62 29.11
C PHE A 350 4.59 -12.58 30.31
N ARG A 351 4.30 -12.13 31.54
CA ARG A 351 4.52 -12.94 32.76
C ARG A 351 3.37 -13.88 33.16
N ARG A 352 2.20 -13.84 32.52
CA ARG A 352 1.02 -14.61 32.97
C ARG A 352 0.74 -15.92 32.24
N ARG A 353 1.54 -16.37 31.26
CA ARG A 353 1.19 -17.60 30.51
C ARG A 353 2.31 -18.57 30.11
N PHE A 354 3.57 -18.39 30.54
CA PHE A 354 4.69 -19.20 30.01
C PHE A 354 5.69 -19.79 31.01
N TRP A 355 5.32 -19.95 32.29
CA TRP A 355 6.19 -20.55 33.32
C TRP A 355 5.61 -21.83 33.97
N ARG A 356 4.94 -22.70 33.20
CA ARG A 356 4.53 -24.02 33.69
C ARG A 356 4.94 -25.22 32.84
N THR A 357 5.79 -25.05 31.84
CA THR A 357 6.31 -26.20 31.08
C THR A 357 7.68 -25.85 30.52
N ILE A 358 8.72 -26.27 31.23
CA ILE A 358 10.11 -26.59 30.81
C ILE A 358 10.92 -26.55 32.12
N CYS A 359 10.83 -27.64 32.86
CA CYS A 359 11.70 -27.91 33.99
C CYS A 359 11.94 -29.41 34.05
N VAL A 360 12.41 -30.03 32.97
CA VAL A 360 13.15 -31.31 33.00
C VAL A 360 14.03 -31.38 31.75
N ARG A 361 15.28 -31.81 31.93
CA ARG A 361 16.31 -32.16 30.93
C ARG A 361 17.08 -31.01 30.28
N THR A 362 18.20 -30.63 30.92
CA THR A 362 19.56 -30.99 30.46
C THR A 362 20.58 -30.43 31.45
N ALA A 363 20.81 -31.18 32.53
CA ALA A 363 22.13 -31.28 33.13
C ALA A 363 22.85 -32.44 32.43
N LEU A 364 24.19 -32.37 32.31
CA LEU A 364 25.12 -33.28 31.62
C LEU A 364 25.42 -32.93 30.14
N CYS A 365 26.37 -32.02 29.93
CA CYS A 365 27.72 -32.42 29.47
C CYS A 365 28.62 -31.18 29.35
N ARG A 366 29.59 -31.06 30.26
CA ARG A 366 30.79 -30.23 30.13
C ARG A 366 31.93 -31.13 29.62
N ARG A 367 32.90 -30.51 28.95
CA ARG A 367 34.18 -31.03 28.39
C ARG A 367 33.99 -31.58 26.97
N SER A 368 34.77 -31.22 25.96
CA SER A 368 36.19 -30.79 25.92
C SER A 368 36.50 -30.13 24.57
N ALA A 369 37.41 -29.17 24.58
CA ALA A 369 38.09 -28.64 23.39
C ALA A 369 39.06 -29.68 22.79
N ILE A 370 39.24 -29.67 21.46
CA ILE A 370 40.46 -30.01 20.70
C ILE A 370 40.25 -29.58 19.24
N SER A 371 41.37 -29.31 18.58
CA SER A 371 41.70 -28.50 17.41
C SER A 371 41.56 -29.12 16.01
N THR A 372 41.52 -28.22 14.99
CA THR A 372 41.98 -28.32 13.57
C THR A 372 41.19 -29.16 12.53
N PRO A 373 41.38 -28.96 11.20
CA PRO A 373 40.98 -27.81 10.38
C PRO A 373 40.08 -28.21 9.18
N PHE A 374 39.35 -27.25 8.61
CA PHE A 374 38.54 -27.48 7.39
C PHE A 374 39.40 -27.43 6.13
N CYS A 375 39.31 -28.49 5.32
CA CYS A 375 39.75 -28.55 3.93
C CYS A 375 38.51 -28.74 3.04
N SER A 376 38.42 -27.93 1.99
CA SER A 376 37.73 -28.03 0.69
C SER A 376 36.67 -29.12 0.47
N TYR A 377 35.48 -28.71 -0.02
CA TYR A 377 35.04 -28.86 -1.42
C TYR A 377 33.86 -27.93 -1.71
#